data_AF-A0A1F2JH83-F1
#
_entry.id   AF-A0A1F2JH83-F1
#
_cell.length_a   1.000
_cell.length_b   1.000
_cell.length_c   1.000
_cell.angle_alpha   90.00
_cell.angle_beta   90.00
_cell.angle_gamma   90.00
#
_symmetry.space_group_name_H-M   'P 1'
#
loop_
_entity.id
_entity.type
_entity.pdbx_description
1 polymer ?
#
loop_
_entity_poly.entity_id
_entity_poly.type
_entity_poly.pdbx_seq_one_letter_code
_entity_poly.pdbx_strand_id
1 'polypeptide(L)'
;MANGSSTNRINMIFFIRNSALALAGATFIRGMLFAENQPNAVYQELLSGYQGKKSYTLKNVLLETGFEYGGDGNVTATKTGLFSIQIANGKIKNISANSNSADTIDAKGLLMLHSFKDMHIHLDKTYYSDKWQAVRRRPGGVKSMNAGALSP
;
A
#
# COMPACT_ATOMS: atom_id res chain seq x y z
N MET A 1 39.64 -19.44 -19.25
CA MET A 1 38.99 -19.90 -18.00
C MET A 1 39.37 -18.95 -16.88
N ALA A 2 38.38 -18.22 -16.34
CA ALA A 2 38.25 -17.77 -14.94
C ALA A 2 37.25 -16.60 -14.90
N ASN A 3 36.00 -16.93 -14.54
CA ASN A 3 34.91 -15.99 -14.24
C ASN A 3 35.19 -15.25 -12.92
N GLY A 4 34.87 -13.96 -12.86
CA GLY A 4 34.84 -13.18 -11.62
C GLY A 4 33.69 -12.17 -11.65
N SER A 5 32.46 -12.63 -11.43
CA SER A 5 31.27 -11.78 -11.32
C SER A 5 31.28 -11.05 -9.97
N SER A 6 31.52 -9.73 -9.98
CA SER A 6 31.41 -8.89 -8.79
C SER A 6 29.93 -8.58 -8.51
N THR A 7 29.39 -9.15 -7.45
CA THR A 7 28.04 -8.82 -6.96
C THR A 7 28.08 -7.49 -6.20
N ASN A 8 27.55 -6.43 -6.80
CA ASN A 8 27.36 -5.13 -6.14
C ASN A 8 26.25 -5.23 -5.08
N ARG A 9 26.58 -5.57 -3.83
CA ARG A 9 25.65 -5.45 -2.71
C ARG A 9 25.60 -3.99 -2.24
N ILE A 10 24.51 -3.29 -2.55
CA ILE A 10 24.27 -1.95 -2.02
C ILE A 10 23.88 -2.08 -0.55
N ASN A 11 24.74 -1.61 0.35
CA ASN A 11 24.53 -1.68 1.80
C ASN A 11 23.65 -0.51 2.28
N MET A 12 22.65 -0.79 3.10
CA MET A 12 21.72 0.22 3.66
C MET A 12 22.44 1.37 4.40
N ILE A 13 23.55 1.07 5.08
CA ILE A 13 24.41 2.06 5.74
C ILE A 13 25.07 3.01 4.73
N PHE A 14 25.46 2.50 3.55
CA PHE A 14 26.05 3.30 2.49
C PHE A 14 25.02 4.25 1.85
N PHE A 15 23.77 3.78 1.73
CA PHE A 15 22.65 4.61 1.28
C PHE A 15 22.43 5.82 2.20
N ILE A 16 22.26 5.58 3.52
CA ILE A 16 21.98 6.65 4.50
C ILE A 16 23.10 7.70 4.54
N ARG A 17 24.37 7.27 4.44
CA ARG A 17 25.51 8.19 4.48
C ARG A 17 25.57 9.11 3.26
N ASN A 18 25.16 8.62 2.08
CA ASN A 18 25.02 9.46 0.88
C ASN A 18 23.73 10.29 0.88
N SER A 19 22.65 9.84 1.54
CA SER A 19 21.41 10.62 1.68
C SER A 19 21.59 11.90 2.50
N ALA A 20 22.51 11.90 3.47
CA ALA A 20 22.78 13.07 4.31
C ALA A 20 23.38 14.26 3.54
N LEU A 21 24.12 14.01 2.45
CA LEU A 21 24.74 15.05 1.63
C LEU A 21 23.74 15.77 0.71
N ALA A 22 22.57 15.17 0.44
CA ALA A 22 21.54 15.77 -0.41
C ALA A 22 20.79 16.92 0.28
N LEU A 23 20.74 16.95 1.61
CA LEU A 23 19.98 17.97 2.36
C LEU A 23 20.69 19.34 2.40
N ALA A 24 22.02 19.36 2.31
CA ALA A 24 22.81 20.60 2.43
C ALA A 24 22.74 21.50 1.18
N GLY A 25 22.34 20.97 0.02
CA GLY A 25 22.24 21.71 -1.25
C GLY A 25 20.85 22.22 -1.61
N ALA A 26 19.82 21.93 -0.79
CA ALA A 26 18.41 22.15 -1.15
C ALA A 26 17.87 23.56 -0.82
N THR A 27 18.70 24.49 -0.34
CA THR A 27 18.25 25.82 0.10
C THR A 27 17.91 26.81 -1.03
N PHE A 28 18.11 26.44 -2.31
CA PHE A 28 17.84 27.32 -3.46
C PHE A 28 16.75 26.85 -4.43
N ILE A 29 16.07 25.72 -4.17
CA ILE A 29 14.93 25.28 -5.00
C ILE A 29 13.63 25.42 -4.19
N ARG A 30 12.97 26.57 -4.36
CA ARG A 30 11.61 26.82 -3.87
C ARG A 30 10.65 25.87 -4.62
N GLY A 31 10.33 24.72 -4.03
CA GLY A 31 9.26 23.85 -4.54
C GLY A 31 9.43 22.34 -4.37
N MET A 32 10.56 21.83 -3.87
CA MET A 32 10.83 20.38 -3.87
C MET A 32 10.56 19.66 -2.52
N LEU A 33 9.99 20.33 -1.52
CA LEU A 33 9.67 19.75 -0.21
C LEU A 33 8.16 19.80 0.09
N PHE A 34 7.38 19.10 -0.71
CA PHE A 34 6.07 18.64 -0.30
C PHE A 34 5.96 17.15 -0.63
N ALA A 35 6.17 16.29 0.38
CA ALA A 35 5.59 14.96 0.36
C ALA A 35 4.09 15.15 0.58
N GLU A 36 3.37 15.44 -0.50
CA GLU A 36 1.94 15.70 -0.49
C GLU A 36 1.19 14.38 -0.22
N ASN A 37 0.93 14.09 1.06
CA ASN A 37 -0.06 13.09 1.48
C ASN A 37 -1.48 13.64 1.20
N GLN A 38 -1.85 13.79 -0.07
CA GLN A 38 -3.22 14.09 -0.51
C GLN A 38 -3.81 12.99 -1.43
N PRO A 39 -3.68 11.68 -1.15
CA PRO A 39 -4.35 10.69 -2.00
C PRO A 39 -5.87 10.81 -1.86
N ASN A 40 -6.39 10.97 -0.64
CA ASN A 40 -7.83 10.75 -0.41
C ASN A 40 -8.75 11.83 -1.04
N ALA A 41 -8.35 13.10 -1.11
CA ALA A 41 -9.20 14.15 -1.67
C ALA A 41 -9.30 14.06 -3.20
N VAL A 42 -8.16 13.84 -3.88
CA VAL A 42 -8.09 13.78 -5.36
C VAL A 42 -8.82 12.54 -5.90
N TYR A 43 -8.67 11.38 -5.24
CA TYR A 43 -9.41 10.18 -5.65
C TYR A 43 -10.92 10.33 -5.42
N GLN A 44 -11.35 11.01 -4.35
CA GLN A 44 -12.78 11.22 -4.08
C GLN A 44 -13.42 12.17 -5.10
N GLU A 45 -12.72 13.21 -5.55
CA GLU A 45 -13.20 14.11 -6.60
C GLU A 45 -13.29 13.38 -7.96
N LEU A 46 -12.27 12.59 -8.33
CA LEU A 46 -12.28 11.78 -9.55
C LEU A 46 -13.41 10.74 -9.57
N LEU A 47 -13.68 10.11 -8.43
CA LEU A 47 -14.76 9.13 -8.29
C LEU A 47 -16.14 9.80 -8.20
N SER A 48 -16.24 11.03 -7.72
CA SER A 48 -17.51 11.78 -7.62
C SER A 48 -18.18 11.98 -8.99
N GLY A 49 -17.41 12.20 -10.06
CA GLY A 49 -17.91 12.29 -11.44
C GLY A 49 -18.48 10.99 -12.00
N TYR A 50 -18.26 9.87 -11.30
CA TYR A 50 -18.77 8.54 -11.64
C TYR A 50 -19.73 7.98 -10.59
N GLN A 51 -19.96 8.67 -9.47
CA GLN A 51 -21.00 8.35 -8.49
C GLN A 51 -22.37 8.46 -9.16
N GLY A 52 -23.07 7.32 -9.30
CA GLY A 52 -24.37 7.24 -9.97
C GLY A 52 -24.31 6.85 -11.46
N LYS A 53 -23.13 6.75 -12.10
CA LYS A 53 -23.04 6.16 -13.45
C LYS A 53 -23.31 4.66 -13.37
N LYS A 54 -24.30 4.19 -14.12
CA LYS A 54 -24.67 2.76 -14.21
C LYS A 54 -23.56 1.89 -14.81
N SER A 55 -22.62 2.47 -15.56
CA SER A 55 -21.48 1.75 -16.15
C SER A 55 -20.26 2.66 -16.29
N TYR A 56 -19.07 2.13 -15.99
CA TYR A 56 -17.78 2.78 -16.20
C TYR A 56 -16.68 1.76 -16.45
N THR A 57 -15.55 2.19 -17.02
CA THR A 57 -14.41 1.33 -17.32
C THR A 57 -13.15 1.88 -16.66
N LEU A 58 -12.41 1.00 -16.00
CA LEU A 58 -11.08 1.26 -15.45
C LEU A 58 -10.02 0.74 -16.44
N LYS A 59 -8.98 1.50 -16.72
CA LYS A 59 -7.81 1.06 -17.50
C LYS A 59 -6.55 1.07 -16.64
N ASN A 60 -5.48 0.44 -17.13
CA ASN A 60 -4.21 0.31 -16.41
C ASN A 60 -4.39 -0.28 -14.99
N VAL A 61 -5.31 -1.24 -14.85
CA VAL A 61 -5.51 -1.94 -13.58
C VAL A 61 -4.54 -3.09 -13.51
N LEU A 62 -3.71 -3.15 -12.47
CA LEU A 62 -2.80 -4.28 -12.26
C LEU A 62 -3.58 -5.41 -11.56
N LEU A 63 -3.57 -6.60 -12.15
CA LEU A 63 -4.17 -7.81 -11.58
C LEU A 63 -3.12 -8.91 -11.43
N GLU A 64 -3.28 -9.69 -10.36
CA GLU A 64 -2.56 -10.95 -10.17
C GLU A 64 -3.11 -12.02 -11.13
N THR A 65 -2.22 -12.71 -11.84
CA THR A 65 -2.56 -13.77 -12.79
C THR A 65 -2.00 -15.14 -12.39
N GLY A 66 -1.16 -15.20 -11.35
CA GLY A 66 -0.63 -16.45 -10.81
C GLY A 66 0.70 -16.26 -10.09
N PHE A 67 1.45 -17.35 -9.95
CA PHE A 67 2.73 -17.37 -9.24
C PHE A 67 3.89 -17.82 -10.15
N GLU A 68 5.09 -17.38 -9.79
CA GLU A 68 6.36 -17.92 -10.28
C GLU A 68 6.90 -18.91 -9.26
N TYR A 69 7.38 -20.06 -9.75
CA TYR A 69 7.92 -21.13 -8.92
C TYR A 69 9.42 -21.29 -9.22
N GLY A 70 10.22 -21.41 -8.16
CA GLY A 70 11.64 -21.73 -8.22
C GLY A 70 11.91 -23.19 -8.54
N GLY A 71 13.19 -23.53 -8.74
CA GLY A 71 13.62 -24.92 -9.01
C GLY A 71 13.38 -25.89 -7.84
N ASP A 72 13.12 -25.37 -6.65
CA ASP A 72 12.74 -26.10 -5.44
C ASP A 72 11.22 -26.25 -5.27
N GLY A 73 10.42 -25.72 -6.21
CA GLY A 73 8.96 -25.76 -6.15
C GLY A 73 8.33 -24.72 -5.24
N ASN A 74 9.11 -23.81 -4.64
CA ASN A 74 8.59 -22.73 -3.81
C ASN A 74 8.17 -21.52 -4.66
N VAL A 75 7.18 -20.77 -4.19
CA VAL A 75 6.75 -19.51 -4.84
C VAL A 75 7.81 -18.44 -4.63
N THR A 76 8.35 -17.89 -5.72
CA THR A 76 9.40 -16.86 -5.70
C THR A 76 8.86 -15.46 -5.99
N ALA A 77 7.77 -15.35 -6.75
CA ALA A 77 7.13 -14.08 -7.09
C ALA A 77 5.67 -14.28 -7.51
N THR A 78 4.92 -13.18 -7.56
CA THR A 78 3.57 -13.13 -8.11
C THR A 78 3.61 -12.58 -9.52
N LYS A 79 2.91 -13.24 -10.45
CA LYS A 79 2.73 -12.76 -11.82
C LYS A 79 1.61 -11.75 -11.85
N THR A 80 1.88 -10.61 -12.48
CA THR A 80 0.92 -9.53 -12.63
C THR A 80 0.80 -9.08 -14.07
N GLY A 81 -0.38 -8.60 -14.47
CA GLY A 81 -0.63 -8.01 -15.78
C GLY A 81 -1.53 -6.79 -15.69
N LEU A 82 -1.48 -5.93 -16.71
CA LEU A 82 -2.36 -4.77 -16.83
C LEU A 82 -3.62 -5.14 -17.63
N PHE A 83 -4.78 -4.74 -17.11
CA PHE A 83 -6.09 -5.05 -17.67
C PHE A 83 -7.02 -3.83 -17.67
N SER A 84 -8.09 -3.93 -18.46
CA SER A 84 -9.23 -3.03 -18.42
C SER A 84 -10.43 -3.73 -17.78
N ILE A 85 -11.06 -3.07 -16.81
CA ILE A 85 -12.18 -3.61 -16.02
C ILE A 85 -13.43 -2.80 -16.29
N GLN A 86 -14.47 -3.44 -16.81
CA GLN A 86 -15.78 -2.82 -17.01
C GLN A 86 -16.66 -3.12 -15.80
N ILE A 87 -17.16 -2.07 -15.15
CA ILE A 87 -18.05 -2.17 -14.00
C ILE A 87 -19.41 -1.62 -14.42
N ALA A 88 -20.46 -2.41 -14.18
CA ALA A 88 -21.84 -2.00 -14.42
C ALA A 88 -22.73 -2.41 -13.25
N ASN A 89 -23.58 -1.50 -12.77
CA ASN A 89 -24.49 -1.71 -11.64
C ASN A 89 -23.80 -2.30 -10.40
N GLY A 90 -22.60 -1.81 -10.07
CA GLY A 90 -21.81 -2.27 -8.93
C GLY A 90 -21.20 -3.67 -9.07
N LYS A 91 -21.27 -4.28 -10.26
CA LYS A 91 -20.67 -5.60 -10.55
C LYS A 91 -19.63 -5.48 -11.65
N ILE A 92 -18.59 -6.32 -11.59
CA ILE A 92 -17.64 -6.48 -12.69
C ILE A 92 -18.38 -7.17 -13.83
N LYS A 93 -18.53 -6.48 -14.97
CA LYS A 93 -19.20 -6.99 -16.17
C LYS A 93 -18.22 -7.75 -17.07
N ASN A 94 -17.01 -7.22 -17.23
CA ASN A 94 -16.00 -7.81 -18.11
C ASN A 94 -14.58 -7.42 -17.66
N ILE A 95 -13.63 -8.30 -17.94
CA ILE A 95 -12.18 -8.10 -17.76
C ILE A 95 -11.54 -8.38 -19.12
N SER A 96 -10.85 -7.39 -19.68
CA SER A 96 -10.19 -7.50 -20.99
C SER A 96 -8.74 -7.06 -20.91
N ALA A 97 -7.97 -7.35 -21.97
CA ALA A 97 -6.64 -6.76 -22.15
C ALA A 97 -6.70 -5.23 -22.03
N ASN A 98 -5.61 -4.64 -21.53
CA ASN A 98 -5.52 -3.20 -21.31
C ASN A 98 -5.78 -2.41 -22.60
N SER A 99 -6.52 -1.31 -22.47
CA SER A 99 -6.90 -0.44 -23.58
C SER A 99 -6.63 1.03 -23.24
N ASN A 100 -6.13 1.78 -24.23
CA ASN A 100 -5.81 3.21 -24.08
C ASN A 100 -7.01 4.14 -24.38
N SER A 101 -8.24 3.67 -24.21
CA SER A 101 -9.43 4.48 -24.49
C SER A 101 -9.47 5.78 -23.65
N ALA A 102 -9.90 6.88 -24.28
CA ALA A 102 -9.94 8.20 -23.66
C ALA A 102 -11.08 8.36 -22.63
N ASP A 103 -12.21 7.67 -22.82
CA ASP A 103 -13.40 7.76 -21.95
C ASP A 103 -13.37 6.72 -20.80
N THR A 104 -12.20 6.54 -20.18
CA THR A 104 -11.98 5.53 -19.14
C THR A 104 -11.19 6.10 -17.97
N ILE A 105 -11.46 5.61 -16.77
CA ILE A 105 -10.78 6.02 -15.55
C ILE A 105 -9.42 5.31 -15.50
N ASP A 106 -8.35 6.07 -15.34
CA ASP A 106 -7.00 5.52 -15.25
C ASP A 106 -6.68 5.09 -13.82
N ALA A 107 -6.45 3.79 -13.61
CA ALA A 107 -6.02 3.23 -12.33
C ALA A 107 -4.51 3.38 -12.09
N LYS A 108 -3.75 3.94 -13.04
CA LYS A 108 -2.32 4.29 -12.90
C LYS A 108 -1.41 3.11 -12.52
N GLY A 109 -1.77 1.89 -12.90
CA GLY A 109 -1.02 0.69 -12.57
C GLY A 109 -1.20 0.21 -11.13
N LEU A 110 -2.21 0.72 -10.40
CA LEU A 110 -2.52 0.25 -9.05
C LEU A 110 -3.05 -1.19 -9.06
N LEU A 111 -2.66 -1.96 -8.05
CA LEU A 111 -3.11 -3.33 -7.82
C LEU A 111 -4.57 -3.34 -7.36
N MET A 112 -5.43 -3.98 -8.15
CA MET A 112 -6.82 -4.20 -7.74
C MET A 112 -6.88 -5.45 -6.86
N LEU A 113 -7.33 -5.23 -5.62
CA LEU A 113 -7.59 -6.28 -4.64
C LEU A 113 -9.08 -6.36 -4.37
N HIS A 114 -9.55 -7.55 -4.01
CA HIS A 114 -10.91 -7.67 -3.48
C HIS A 114 -11.01 -6.88 -2.16
N SER A 115 -12.23 -6.49 -1.80
CA SER A 115 -12.46 -5.97 -0.46
C SER A 115 -12.10 -7.04 0.57
N PHE A 116 -11.26 -6.72 1.53
CA PHE A 116 -10.98 -7.60 2.64
C PHE A 116 -12.18 -7.58 3.59
N LYS A 117 -12.61 -8.77 4.02
CA LYS A 117 -13.56 -8.93 5.10
C LYS A 117 -12.85 -9.62 6.25
N ASP A 118 -12.81 -8.96 7.40
CA ASP A 118 -12.34 -9.59 8.63
C ASP A 118 -13.44 -10.54 9.14
N MET A 119 -13.03 -11.79 9.40
CA MET A 119 -13.93 -12.85 9.84
C MET A 119 -13.91 -13.04 11.36
N HIS A 120 -12.94 -12.47 12.06
CA HIS A 120 -12.83 -12.64 13.51
C HIS A 120 -12.27 -11.38 14.16
N ILE A 121 -13.19 -10.51 14.57
CA ILE A 121 -12.89 -9.28 15.30
C ILE A 121 -13.70 -9.29 16.59
N HIS A 122 -13.00 -9.20 17.71
CA HIS A 122 -13.60 -9.01 19.02
C HIS A 122 -13.82 -7.51 19.25
N LEU A 123 -15.05 -7.04 19.02
CA LEU A 123 -15.44 -5.61 19.16
C LEU A 123 -15.31 -5.07 20.59
N ASP A 124 -15.27 -5.96 21.59
CA ASP A 124 -15.07 -5.65 23.00
C ASP A 124 -13.59 -5.40 23.35
N LYS A 125 -12.67 -6.05 22.62
CA LYS A 125 -11.21 -6.01 22.86
C LYS A 125 -10.46 -5.09 21.92
N THR A 126 -11.12 -4.69 20.86
CA THR A 126 -10.59 -3.74 19.89
C THR A 126 -11.45 -2.49 20.02
N TYR A 127 -10.82 -1.32 20.07
CA TYR A 127 -11.47 -0.01 20.30
C TYR A 127 -12.41 0.43 19.16
N TYR A 128 -13.14 -0.50 18.54
CA TYR A 128 -14.04 -0.29 17.41
C TYR A 128 -15.45 0.12 17.83
N SER A 129 -15.88 -0.17 19.07
CA SER A 129 -17.22 0.18 19.57
C SER A 129 -17.33 1.58 20.19
N ASP A 130 -16.23 2.32 20.33
CA ASP A 130 -16.20 3.62 21.02
C ASP A 130 -15.35 4.66 20.27
N LYS A 131 -15.40 5.94 20.69
CA LYS A 131 -14.54 6.99 20.10
C LYS A 131 -13.07 6.58 20.23
N TRP A 132 -12.31 6.71 19.14
CA TRP A 132 -10.88 6.38 19.08
C TRP A 132 -10.12 6.92 20.31
N GLN A 133 -9.37 6.05 20.99
CA GLN A 133 -8.52 6.43 22.11
C GLN A 133 -7.07 6.03 21.79
N ALA A 134 -6.14 6.98 21.97
CA ALA A 134 -4.72 6.69 21.89
C ALA A 134 -4.34 5.67 22.98
N VAL A 135 -3.51 4.68 22.65
CA VAL A 135 -2.95 3.73 23.62
C VAL A 135 -2.19 4.53 24.69
N ARG A 136 -2.82 4.73 25.84
CA ARG A 136 -2.20 5.40 26.97
C ARG A 136 -1.13 4.48 27.53
N ARG A 137 0.13 4.92 27.50
CA ARG A 137 1.19 4.24 28.26
C ARG A 137 0.76 4.22 29.72
N ARG A 138 0.64 3.02 30.31
CA ARG A 138 0.46 2.90 31.77
C ARG A 138 1.62 3.64 32.45
N PRO A 139 1.37 4.58 33.38
CA PRO A 139 2.44 5.11 34.22
C PRO A 139 3.01 3.95 35.04
N GLY A 140 4.29 3.62 34.87
CA GLY A 140 4.98 2.60 35.69
C GLY A 140 5.65 1.43 34.95
N GLY A 141 5.39 1.25 33.65
CA GLY A 141 6.05 0.20 32.85
C GLY A 141 6.01 -1.21 33.47
N VAL A 142 6.96 -2.08 33.12
CA VAL A 142 7.05 -3.47 33.64
C VAL A 142 7.33 -3.51 35.16
N LYS A 143 7.81 -2.40 35.74
CA LYS A 143 8.18 -2.31 37.16
C LYS A 143 6.95 -2.31 38.09
N SER A 144 5.78 -1.89 37.60
CA SER A 144 4.55 -1.90 38.43
C SER A 144 3.93 -3.30 38.57
N MET A 145 4.40 -4.31 37.82
CA MET A 145 3.82 -5.66 37.85
C MET A 145 4.18 -6.44 39.14
N ASN A 146 5.28 -6.08 39.81
CA ASN A 146 5.79 -6.80 40.98
C ASN A 146 5.55 -6.07 42.32
N ALA A 147 4.98 -4.85 42.30
CA ALA A 147 4.81 -4.04 43.51
C ALA A 147 3.48 -4.30 44.26
N GLY A 148 2.60 -5.17 43.74
CA GLY A 148 1.34 -5.52 44.39
C GLY A 148 1.41 -6.66 45.42
N ALA A 149 2.60 -7.25 45.65
CA ALA A 149 2.75 -8.44 46.49
C ALA A 149 3.37 -8.16 47.88
N LEU A 150 3.55 -6.89 48.27
CA LEU A 150 4.04 -6.55 49.61
C LEU A 150 3.22 -5.40 50.21
N SER A 151 2.20 -5.77 50.96
CA SER A 151 1.70 -4.98 52.08
C SER A 151 1.64 -5.91 53.29
N PRO A 152 2.11 -5.47 54.48
CA PRO A 152 2.15 -6.27 55.70
C PRO A 152 0.77 -6.60 56.25
#